data_AF-R9MCL2-F1
#
_entry.id   AF-R9MCL2-F1
#
_cell.length_a   1.000
_cell.length_b   1.000
_cell.length_c   1.000
_cell.angle_alpha   90.00
_cell.angle_beta   90.00
_cell.angle_gamma   90.00
#
_symmetry.space_group_name_H-M   'P 1'
#
loop_
_entity.id
_entity.type
_entity.pdbx_description
1 polymer ?
#
loop_
_entity_poly.entity_id
_entity_poly.type
_entity_poly.pdbx_seq_one_letter_code
_entity_poly.pdbx_strand_id
1 'polypeptide(L)' 'MLECLENMWISIRDFFKRDWTMSEKILVILCCVMFGVIKGFLVSPIKRGIICGSNNGNVYNQIEDDYWLDDDDEDEE' A
#
# COMPACT_ATOMS: atom_id res chain seq x y z
N MET A 1 -21.17 14.66 13.05
CA MET A 1 -20.15 13.72 12.49
C MET A 1 -20.65 13.10 11.19
N LEU A 2 -21.86 12.52 11.16
CA LEU A 2 -22.50 12.01 9.92
C LEU A 2 -22.72 13.11 8.86
N GLU A 3 -23.21 14.28 9.25
CA GLU A 3 -23.39 15.42 8.32
C GLU A 3 -22.06 15.89 7.68
N CYS A 4 -20.95 15.84 8.42
CA CYS A 4 -19.64 16.19 7.89
C CYS A 4 -19.15 15.18 6.85
N LEU A 5 -19.43 13.89 7.07
CA LEU A 5 -19.09 12.82 6.12
C LEU A 5 -19.92 12.93 4.84
N GLU A 6 -21.20 13.25 4.97
CA GLU A 6 -22.09 13.45 3.83
C GLU A 6 -21.65 14.65 2.97
N ASN A 7 -21.32 15.78 3.60
CA ASN A 7 -20.79 16.96 2.91
C ASN A 7 -19.44 16.68 2.22
N MET A 8 -18.55 15.91 2.87
CA MET A 8 -17.30 15.45 2.24
C MET A 8 -17.56 14.55 1.04
N TRP A 9 -18.51 13.62 1.16
CA TRP A 9 -18.85 12.69 0.08
C TRP A 9 -19.40 13.41 -1.15
N ILE A 10 -20.27 14.40 -0.95
CA ILE A 10 -20.79 15.26 -2.01
C ILE A 10 -19.65 16.01 -2.69
N SER A 11 -18.74 16.60 -1.91
CA SER A 11 -17.57 17.31 -2.44
C SER A 11 -16.65 16.41 -3.27
N ILE A 12 -16.41 15.18 -2.80
CA ILE A 12 -15.61 14.17 -3.53
C ILE A 12 -16.30 13.80 -4.86
N ARG A 13 -17.61 13.58 -4.84
CA ARG A 13 -18.37 13.24 -6.03
C ARG A 13 -18.35 14.36 -7.06
N ASP A 14 -18.50 15.61 -6.64
CA ASP A 14 -18.43 16.77 -7.53
C ASP A 14 -17.02 16.98 -8.09
N PHE A 15 -15.99 16.70 -7.29
CA PHE A 15 -14.60 16.71 -7.73
C PHE A 15 -14.35 15.70 -8.87
N PHE A 16 -14.89 14.49 -8.78
CA PHE A 16 -14.78 13.48 -9.86
C PHE A 16 -15.62 13.80 -11.09
N LYS A 17 -16.75 14.53 -10.95
CA LYS A 17 -17.64 14.88 -12.07
C LYS A 17 -17.19 16.10 -12.86
N ARG A 18 -16.40 17.00 -12.25
CA ARG A 18 -15.84 18.17 -12.92
C ARG A 18 -15.00 17.76 -14.12
N ASP A 19 -14.88 18.59 -15.14
CA ASP A 19 -13.90 18.41 -16.22
C ASP A 19 -12.49 18.76 -15.75
N TRP A 20 -11.54 17.89 -16.07
CA TRP A 20 -10.16 17.99 -15.60
C TRP A 20 -9.22 18.40 -16.71
N THR A 21 -8.35 19.35 -16.42
CA THR A 21 -7.20 19.65 -17.27
C THR A 21 -6.19 18.50 -17.22
N MET A 22 -5.34 18.39 -18.25
CA MET A 22 -4.37 17.28 -18.33
C MET A 22 -3.40 17.27 -17.15
N SER A 23 -2.98 18.44 -16.67
CA SER A 23 -2.11 18.58 -15.50
C SER A 23 -2.77 18.10 -14.21
N GLU A 24 -4.06 18.41 -13.98
CA GLU A 24 -4.78 17.96 -12.79
C GLU A 24 -4.91 16.43 -12.77
N LYS A 25 -5.16 15.80 -13.94
CA LYS A 25 -5.23 14.33 -14.05
C LYS A 25 -3.91 13.68 -13.65
N ILE A 26 -2.80 14.21 -14.15
CA ILE A 26 -1.45 13.73 -13.80
C ILE A 26 -1.21 13.86 -12.29
N LEU A 27 -1.60 15.00 -11.70
CA LEU A 27 -1.40 15.26 -10.28
C LEU A 27 -2.17 14.29 -9.39
N VAL A 28 -3.41 13.93 -9.74
CA VAL A 28 -4.16 12.89 -9.01
C VAL A 28 -3.54 11.52 -9.14
N ILE A 29 -3.14 11.11 -10.34
CA ILE A 29 -2.48 9.83 -10.55
C ILE A 29 -1.20 9.75 -9.71
N LEU A 30 -0.39 10.81 -9.73
CA LEU A 30 0.81 10.91 -8.91
C LEU A 30 0.50 10.80 -7.42
N CYS A 31 -0.54 11.50 -6.96
CA CYS A 31 -0.98 11.45 -5.57
C CYS A 31 -1.37 10.02 -5.16
N CYS A 32 -2.15 9.32 -5.99
CA CYS A 32 -2.53 7.92 -5.78
C CYS A 32 -1.30 7.00 -5.70
N VAL A 33 -0.32 7.17 -6.60
CA VAL A 33 0.93 6.39 -6.59
C VAL A 33 1.71 6.64 -5.30
N MET A 34 1.88 7.90 -4.88
CA MET A 34 2.56 8.24 -3.64
C MET A 34 1.85 7.68 -2.41
N PHE A 35 0.51 7.71 -2.39
CA PHE A 35 -0.27 7.06 -1.34
C PHE A 35 -0.04 5.55 -1.30
N GLY A 36 0.04 4.89 -2.47
CA GLY A 36 0.38 3.48 -2.59
C GLY A 36 1.78 3.16 -2.05
N VAL A 37 2.77 4.00 -2.37
CA VAL A 37 4.15 3.86 -1.85
C VAL A 37 4.19 4.02 -0.34
N ILE A 38 3.51 5.03 0.22
CA ILE A 38 3.45 5.24 1.68
C ILE A 38 2.76 4.05 2.35
N LYS A 39 1.62 3.60 1.82
CA LYS A 39 0.91 2.41 2.34
C LYS A 39 1.79 1.16 2.26
N GLY A 40 2.45 0.91 1.14
CA GLY A 40 3.36 -0.21 0.96
C GLY A 40 4.54 -0.15 1.93
N PHE A 41 5.14 1.03 2.11
CA PHE A 41 6.20 1.26 3.08
C PHE A 41 5.72 1.00 4.51
N LEU A 42 4.54 1.48 4.90
CA LEU A 42 3.98 1.25 6.24
C LEU A 42 3.57 -0.22 6.49
N VAL A 43 3.16 -0.95 5.44
CA VAL A 43 2.79 -2.37 5.52
C VAL A 43 4.03 -3.28 5.47
N SER A 44 5.11 -2.86 4.82
CA SER A 44 6.34 -3.64 4.70
C SER A 44 6.98 -4.10 6.03
N PRO A 45 7.07 -3.31 7.13
CA PRO A 45 7.62 -3.80 8.40
C PRO A 45 6.71 -4.84 9.06
N ILE A 46 5.40 -4.79 8.82
CA ILE A 46 4.43 -5.78 9.32
C ILE A 46 4.67 -7.15 8.66
N LYS A 47 5.22 -7.16 7.44
CA LYS A 47 5.56 -8.37 6.66
C LYS A 47 7.06 -8.73 6.70
N ARG A 48 7.81 -8.30 7.73
CA ARG A 48 9.29 -8.48 7.93
C ARG A 48 10.19 -7.75 6.90
N GLY A 49 9.77 -6.61 6.34
CA GLY A 49 10.41 -6.03 5.15
C GLY A 49 11.28 -4.77 5.30
N ILE A 50 11.48 -4.15 6.48
CA ILE A 50 12.42 -3.00 6.59
C ILE A 50 13.15 -3.00 7.93
N ILE A 51 14.47 -3.24 7.88
CA ILE A 51 15.40 -3.02 9.00
C ILE A 51 15.90 -1.57 8.88
N CYS A 52 15.29 -0.64 9.60
CA CYS A 52 15.77 0.73 9.70
C CYS A 52 16.56 0.90 11.00
N GLY A 53 17.90 1.00 10.92
CA GLY A 53 18.79 1.14 12.08
C GLY A 53 19.75 -0.01 12.36
N SER A 54 20.19 -0.78 11.34
CA SER A 54 21.25 -1.76 11.56
C SER A 54 22.61 -1.06 11.70
N ASN A 55 23.14 -1.06 12.92
CA ASN A 55 24.54 -0.72 13.19
C ASN A 55 25.23 -1.80 14.05
N ASN A 56 24.74 -3.04 13.98
CA ASN A 56 25.36 -4.16 14.65
C ASN A 56 25.36 -5.37 13.70
N GLY A 57 26.55 -5.71 13.20
CA GLY A 57 26.78 -6.74 12.17
C GLY A 57 26.59 -8.17 12.66
N ASN A 58 25.44 -8.50 13.26
CA ASN A 58 25.11 -9.85 13.69
C ASN A 58 23.64 -10.17 13.38
N VAL A 59 23.39 -10.86 12.28
CA VAL A 59 22.08 -11.49 11.98
C VAL A 59 22.28 -13.00 12.04
N TYR A 60 22.29 -13.53 13.26
CA TYR A 60 22.00 -14.94 13.52
C TYR A 60 20.72 -14.97 14.35
N ASN A 61 19.78 -15.81 13.93
CA ASN A 61 18.43 -16.05 14.46
C ASN A 61 17.30 -15.17 13.91
N GLN A 62 16.71 -15.63 12.82
CA GLN A 62 15.38 -16.24 12.89
C GLN A 62 15.34 -17.39 11.88
N ILE A 63 16.02 -18.46 12.29
CA ILE A 63 15.73 -19.83 11.86
C ILE A 63 14.25 -20.09 12.15
N GLU A 64 13.61 -20.85 11.24
CA GLU A 64 12.21 -21.27 11.25
C GLU A 64 11.21 -20.21 10.74
N ASP A 65 10.94 -20.25 9.43
CA ASP A 65 9.58 -20.44 8.89
C ASP A 65 9.66 -20.57 7.35
N ASP A 66 10.45 -21.53 6.87
CA ASP A 66 10.51 -21.96 5.46
C ASP A 66 9.31 -22.85 5.08
N TYR A 67 8.08 -22.49 5.48
CA TYR A 67 6.89 -23.35 5.34
C TYR A 67 5.62 -22.63 4.85
N TRP A 68 5.75 -21.65 3.96
CA TRP A 68 4.61 -21.05 3.24
C TRP A 68 5.11 -20.55 1.88
N LEU A 69 4.75 -21.02 0.68
CA LEU A 69 3.74 -21.95 0.16
C LEU A 69 4.35 -22.44 -1.17
N ASP A 70 4.65 -23.73 -1.30
CA ASP A 70 4.52 -24.41 -2.59
C ASP A 70 3.26 -25.26 -2.47
N ASP A 71 2.09 -24.60 -2.45
CA ASP A 71 0.86 -25.20 -2.99
C ASP A 71 0.96 -25.04 -4.53
N ASP A 72 2.04 -25.57 -5.12
CA ASP A 72 2.12 -25.82 -6.55
C ASP A 72 1.27 -27.08 -6.80
N ASP A 73 -0.01 -26.84 -7.03
CA ASP A 73 -0.93 -27.63 -7.84
C ASP A 73 -0.61 -29.15 -7.90
N GLU A 74 -1.13 -29.90 -6.91
CA GLU A 74 -1.46 -31.31 -7.11
C GLU A 74 -2.56 -31.41 -8.18
N ASP A 75 -2.18 -31.53 -9.46
CA ASP A 75 -3.06 -32.01 -10.52
C ASP A 75 -2.29 -32.99 -11.43
N GLU A 76 -2.37 -34.26 -11.04
CA GLU A 76 -2.52 -35.49 -11.83
C GLU A 76 -2.00 -35.55 -13.29
N GLU A 77 -0.92 -36.32 -13.53
CA GLU A 77 -0.88 -37.62 -14.27
C GLU A 77 0.56 -38.07 -14.62
#